data_AF-A0A3N2FBW0-F1
#
_entry.id   AF-A0A3N2FBW0-F1
#
_cell.length_a   1.000
_cell.length_b   1.000
_cell.length_c   1.000
_cell.angle_alpha   90.00
_cell.angle_beta   90.00
_cell.angle_gamma   90.00
#
_symmetry.space_group_name_H-M   'P 1'
#
loop_
_entity.id
_entity.type
_entity.pdbx_description
1 polymer ?
#
loop_
_entity_poly.entity_id
_entity_poly.type
_entity_poly.pdbx_seq_one_letter_code
_entity_poly.pdbx_strand_id
1 'polypeptide(L)'
;MSTDQPGADGRSADGRSADGPLADGPTEDGRWLVVDGRRWRRTDPSLPEDVVAALKSHLGRGRSGVRTAKKAGDDAAVAAARTRTGLAKHGLGERGPKWWDEPESARLDRALAALRDLDAL
;
A
#
# COMPACT_ATOMS: atom_id res chain seq x y z
N MET A 1 48.34 17.87 48.97
CA MET A 1 47.43 18.61 48.07
C MET A 1 46.91 17.57 47.09
N SER A 2 45.84 16.79 47.37
CA SER A 2 44.42 17.19 47.52
C SER A 2 43.99 18.11 46.36
N THR A 3 43.01 17.82 45.50
CA THR A 3 41.89 16.86 45.51
C THR A 3 41.30 16.77 44.08
N ASP A 4 40.53 15.72 43.81
CA ASP A 4 39.28 15.68 42.99
C ASP A 4 39.27 15.85 41.45
N GLN A 5 38.82 14.79 40.77
CA GLN A 5 37.83 14.80 39.67
C GLN A 5 36.39 14.87 40.30
N PRO A 6 35.26 15.12 39.59
CA PRO A 6 35.00 14.92 38.15
C PRO A 6 34.07 15.97 37.47
N GLY A 7 33.78 15.81 36.15
CA GLY A 7 32.80 16.66 35.46
C GLY A 7 32.35 16.16 34.08
N ALA A 8 31.33 15.31 34.08
CA ALA A 8 30.19 15.19 33.14
C ALA A 8 30.41 15.09 31.61
N ASP A 9 30.13 13.89 31.10
CA ASP A 9 29.02 13.56 30.18
C ASP A 9 28.76 14.44 28.95
N GLY A 10 29.09 13.87 27.79
CA GLY A 10 28.57 14.26 26.48
C GLY A 10 28.33 13.06 25.58
N ARG A 11 28.00 11.89 26.13
CA ARG A 11 27.57 10.74 25.33
C ARG A 11 26.11 10.99 24.94
N SER A 12 25.92 11.64 23.78
CA SER A 12 24.61 11.70 23.11
C SER A 12 24.21 10.27 22.74
N ALA A 13 23.47 9.65 23.66
CA ALA A 13 22.81 8.39 23.45
C ALA A 13 21.43 8.63 22.84
N ASP A 14 21.14 7.76 21.87
CA ASP A 14 19.83 7.27 21.49
C ASP A 14 19.01 8.14 20.54
N GLY A 15 19.20 7.78 19.26
CA GLY A 15 18.16 7.79 18.26
C GLY A 15 16.91 7.07 18.76
N ARG A 16 16.05 7.83 19.43
CA ARG A 16 14.64 7.50 19.57
C ARG A 16 14.04 7.51 18.16
N SER A 17 13.87 6.32 17.59
CA SER A 17 12.84 6.11 16.57
C SER A 17 11.54 6.71 17.13
N ALA A 18 11.04 7.75 16.48
CA ALA A 18 9.87 8.52 16.92
C ALA A 18 8.55 7.71 16.88
N ASP A 19 8.58 6.49 16.36
CA ASP A 19 7.39 5.65 16.24
C ASP A 19 7.38 4.64 17.38
N GLY A 20 6.60 4.95 18.43
CA GLY A 20 6.05 3.91 19.31
C GLY A 20 5.25 2.86 18.51
N PRO A 21 4.79 1.76 19.14
CA PRO A 21 4.03 0.74 18.42
C PRO A 21 2.88 1.39 17.66
N LEU A 22 2.89 1.22 16.33
CA LEU A 22 1.92 1.86 15.46
C LEU A 22 0.54 1.32 15.83
N ALA A 23 -0.32 2.21 16.32
CA ALA A 23 -1.70 1.88 16.58
C ALA A 23 -2.37 1.42 15.28
N ASP A 24 -3.22 0.40 15.37
CA ASP A 24 -4.03 -0.04 14.24
C ASP A 24 -4.94 1.10 13.76
N GLY A 25 -5.16 1.16 12.44
CA GLY A 25 -5.98 2.18 11.81
C GLY A 25 -5.23 3.06 10.82
N PRO A 26 -5.92 4.06 10.24
CA PRO A 26 -5.31 4.97 9.29
C PRO A 26 -4.30 5.90 9.99
N THR A 27 -3.18 6.18 9.31
CA THR A 27 -2.24 7.21 9.76
C THR A 27 -2.81 8.61 9.52
N GLU A 28 -2.34 9.59 10.30
CA GLU A 28 -2.79 10.99 10.18
C GLU A 28 -2.56 11.57 8.78
N ASP A 29 -1.44 11.21 8.14
CA ASP A 29 -1.11 11.62 6.77
C ASP A 29 -1.95 10.90 5.69
N GLY A 30 -2.81 9.95 6.07
CA GLY A 30 -3.68 9.20 5.18
C GLY A 30 -2.97 8.23 4.23
N ARG A 31 -1.64 8.09 4.32
CA ARG A 31 -0.84 7.28 3.37
C ARG A 31 -0.92 5.80 3.69
N TRP A 32 -1.09 5.46 4.96
CA TRP A 32 -1.03 4.10 5.47
C TRP A 32 -2.29 3.71 6.23
N LEU A 33 -2.57 2.42 6.20
CA LEU A 33 -3.44 1.69 7.12
C LEU A 33 -2.55 0.70 7.88
N VAL A 34 -2.49 0.82 9.19
CA VAL A 34 -1.76 -0.10 10.06
C VAL A 34 -2.71 -1.22 10.49
N VAL A 35 -2.27 -2.47 10.31
CA VAL A 35 -2.98 -3.66 10.79
C VAL A 35 -1.94 -4.63 11.35
N ASP A 36 -2.09 -5.01 12.62
CA ASP A 36 -1.18 -5.90 13.35
C ASP A 36 0.27 -5.40 13.28
N GLY A 37 0.46 -4.09 13.46
CA GLY A 37 1.77 -3.43 13.39
C GLY A 37 2.38 -3.34 11.97
N ARG A 38 1.67 -3.81 10.94
CA ARG A 38 2.12 -3.73 9.54
C ARG A 38 1.42 -2.59 8.79
N ARG A 39 2.21 -1.77 8.09
CA ARG A 39 1.71 -0.70 7.21
C ARG A 39 1.27 -1.26 5.85
N TRP A 40 0.06 -0.91 5.46
CA TRP A 40 -0.53 -1.16 4.15
C TRP A 40 -0.81 0.17 3.46
N ARG A 41 -0.36 0.33 2.21
CA ARG A 41 -0.59 1.58 1.49
C ARG A 41 -2.07 1.73 1.15
N ARG A 42 -2.63 2.91 1.41
CA ARG A 42 -4.02 3.21 1.07
C ARG A 42 -4.20 3.51 -0.43
N THR A 43 -5.44 3.38 -0.88
CA THR A 43 -5.87 3.88 -2.20
C THR A 43 -5.49 5.35 -2.33
N ASP A 44 -4.97 5.73 -3.50
CA ASP A 44 -4.66 7.12 -3.82
C ASP A 44 -5.95 7.97 -3.75
N PRO A 45 -6.01 8.97 -2.85
CA PRO A 45 -7.21 9.78 -2.64
C PRO A 45 -7.49 10.78 -3.77
N SER A 46 -6.54 11.00 -4.68
CA SER A 46 -6.72 11.91 -5.82
C SER A 46 -7.42 11.29 -7.02
N LEU A 47 -7.61 9.97 -7.02
CA LEU A 47 -8.23 9.29 -8.14
C LEU A 47 -9.72 9.64 -8.24
N PRO A 48 -10.24 9.89 -9.47
CA PRO A 48 -11.67 10.06 -9.69
C PRO A 48 -12.49 8.88 -9.16
N GLU A 49 -13.66 9.17 -8.58
CA GLU A 49 -14.49 8.16 -7.89
C GLU A 49 -14.92 7.03 -8.83
N ASP A 50 -15.25 7.34 -10.08
CA ASP A 50 -15.62 6.37 -11.12
C ASP A 50 -14.47 5.41 -11.45
N VAL A 51 -13.25 5.93 -11.58
CA VAL A 51 -12.03 5.13 -11.77
C VAL A 51 -11.79 4.23 -10.56
N VAL A 52 -11.92 4.75 -9.34
CA VAL A 52 -11.80 3.96 -8.11
C VAL A 52 -12.85 2.86 -8.04
N ALA A 53 -14.11 3.16 -8.39
CA ALA A 53 -15.20 2.20 -8.40
C ALA A 53 -14.96 1.07 -9.42
N ALA A 54 -14.52 1.41 -10.63
CA ALA A 54 -14.20 0.43 -11.67
C ALA A 54 -13.04 -0.50 -11.26
N LEU A 55 -11.96 0.07 -10.72
CA LEU A 55 -10.82 -0.71 -10.21
C LEU A 55 -11.22 -1.61 -9.03
N LYS A 56 -12.03 -1.11 -8.09
CA LYS A 56 -12.57 -1.91 -6.98
C LYS A 56 -13.47 -3.04 -7.46
N SER A 57 -14.26 -2.81 -8.51
CA SER A 57 -15.09 -3.84 -9.16
C SER A 57 -14.23 -4.98 -9.72
N HIS A 58 -13.17 -4.64 -10.47
CA HIS A 58 -12.19 -5.61 -10.95
C HIS A 58 -11.44 -6.34 -9.82
N LEU A 59 -11.08 -5.63 -8.75
CA LEU A 59 -10.47 -6.22 -7.56
C LEU A 59 -11.40 -7.26 -6.90
N GLY A 60 -12.69 -6.94 -6.79
CA GLY A 60 -13.71 -7.86 -6.30
C GLY A 60 -13.82 -9.12 -7.17
N ARG A 61 -13.89 -8.95 -8.50
CA ARG A 61 -13.90 -10.06 -9.47
C ARG A 61 -12.65 -10.93 -9.34
N GLY A 62 -11.46 -10.33 -9.25
CA GLY A 62 -10.19 -11.05 -9.06
C GLY A 62 -10.17 -11.88 -7.76
N ARG A 63 -10.56 -11.28 -6.63
CA ARG A 63 -10.62 -11.99 -5.34
C ARG A 63 -11.59 -13.17 -5.36
N SER A 64 -12.79 -12.97 -5.92
CA SER A 64 -13.76 -14.06 -6.08
C SER A 64 -13.26 -15.14 -7.03
N GLY A 65 -12.63 -14.74 -8.14
CA GLY A 65 -12.01 -15.67 -9.10
C GLY A 65 -10.95 -16.57 -8.45
N VAL A 66 -10.05 -16.03 -7.62
CA VAL A 66 -9.05 -16.83 -6.89
C VAL A 66 -9.73 -17.88 -6.01
N ARG A 67 -10.78 -17.50 -5.27
CA ARG A 67 -11.50 -18.44 -4.39
C ARG A 67 -12.13 -19.58 -5.20
N THR A 68 -12.83 -19.23 -6.29
CA THR A 68 -13.50 -20.22 -7.16
C THR A 68 -12.50 -21.14 -7.84
N ALA A 69 -11.45 -20.60 -8.46
CA ALA A 69 -10.45 -21.37 -9.17
C ALA A 69 -9.67 -22.32 -8.25
N LYS A 70 -9.31 -21.87 -7.04
CA LYS A 70 -8.71 -22.74 -6.02
C LYS A 70 -9.61 -23.93 -5.66
N LYS A 71 -10.91 -23.69 -5.50
CA LYS A 71 -11.88 -24.77 -5.20
C LYS A 71 -11.98 -25.77 -6.35
N ALA A 72 -11.80 -25.31 -7.59
CA ALA A 72 -11.81 -26.14 -8.79
C ALA A 72 -10.47 -26.84 -9.08
N GLY A 73 -9.39 -26.49 -8.38
CA GLY A 73 -8.04 -27.00 -8.69
C GLY A 73 -7.47 -26.47 -10.01
N ASP A 74 -7.96 -25.32 -10.48
CA ASP A 74 -7.52 -24.70 -11.74
C ASP A 74 -6.45 -23.63 -11.47
N ASP A 75 -5.19 -24.04 -11.55
CA ASP A 75 -4.06 -23.15 -11.30
C ASP A 75 -3.92 -22.04 -12.35
N ALA A 76 -4.34 -22.28 -13.59
CA ALA A 76 -4.32 -21.27 -14.65
C ALA A 76 -5.34 -20.16 -14.36
N ALA A 77 -6.56 -20.53 -13.97
CA ALA A 77 -7.58 -19.56 -13.55
C ALA A 77 -7.18 -18.83 -12.25
N VAL A 78 -6.47 -19.49 -11.32
CA VAL A 78 -5.90 -18.82 -10.14
C VAL A 78 -4.88 -17.75 -10.57
N ALA A 79 -3.99 -18.07 -11.51
CA ALA A 79 -3.00 -17.13 -12.02
C ALA A 79 -3.67 -15.91 -12.68
N ALA A 80 -4.64 -16.13 -13.57
CA ALA A 80 -5.40 -15.05 -14.22
C ALA A 80 -6.12 -14.15 -13.19
N ALA A 81 -6.76 -14.73 -12.18
CA ALA A 81 -7.45 -13.98 -11.14
C ALA A 81 -6.48 -13.18 -10.23
N ARG A 82 -5.28 -13.70 -9.99
CA ARG A 82 -4.20 -12.98 -9.30
C ARG A 82 -3.66 -11.84 -10.13
N THR A 83 -3.50 -12.01 -11.44
CA THR A 83 -3.11 -10.94 -12.37
C THR A 83 -4.13 -9.80 -12.32
N ARG A 84 -5.43 -10.10 -12.44
CA ARG A 84 -6.51 -9.11 -12.28
C ARG A 84 -6.43 -8.37 -10.94
N THR A 85 -6.19 -9.09 -9.84
CA THR A 85 -6.01 -8.48 -8.51
C THR A 85 -4.78 -7.57 -8.45
N GLY A 86 -3.68 -7.97 -9.08
CA GLY A 86 -2.45 -7.19 -9.14
C GLY A 86 -2.64 -5.87 -9.88
N LEU A 87 -3.18 -5.92 -11.10
CA LEU A 87 -3.46 -4.75 -11.92
C LEU A 87 -4.37 -3.76 -11.20
N ALA A 88 -5.48 -4.24 -10.62
CA ALA A 88 -6.40 -3.36 -9.88
C ALA A 88 -5.73 -2.65 -8.70
N LYS A 89 -4.88 -3.35 -7.93
CA LYS A 89 -4.13 -2.76 -6.82
C LYS A 89 -3.05 -1.78 -7.28
N HIS A 90 -2.42 -2.03 -8.42
CA HIS A 90 -1.51 -1.07 -9.05
C HIS A 90 -2.24 0.20 -9.48
N GLY A 91 -3.40 0.06 -10.13
CA GLY A 91 -4.24 1.20 -10.52
C GLY A 91 -4.76 2.02 -9.34
N LEU A 92 -5.17 1.35 -8.24
CA LEU A 92 -5.60 2.03 -7.01
C LEU A 92 -4.44 2.74 -6.26
N GLY A 93 -3.21 2.57 -6.72
CA GLY A 93 -2.03 3.09 -6.02
C GLY A 93 -1.66 2.29 -4.78
N GLU A 94 -2.25 1.12 -4.50
CA GLU A 94 -1.89 0.24 -3.37
C GLU A 94 -0.58 -0.54 -3.62
N ARG A 95 -0.15 -0.64 -4.89
CA ARG A 95 1.10 -1.27 -5.34
C ARG A 95 1.85 -0.44 -6.38
N GLY A 96 3.15 -0.70 -6.53
CA GLY A 96 4.05 0.08 -7.38
C GLY A 96 4.63 1.31 -6.67
N PRO A 97 5.02 2.36 -7.42
CA PRO A 97 5.53 3.60 -6.83
C PRO A 97 4.58 4.18 -5.78
N LYS A 98 5.14 4.90 -4.82
CA LYS A 98 4.37 5.56 -3.76
C LYS A 98 3.70 6.80 -4.36
N TRP A 99 2.37 6.85 -4.30
CA TRP A 99 1.58 7.89 -4.98
C TRP A 99 1.85 9.31 -4.43
N TRP A 100 2.36 9.46 -3.21
CA TRP A 100 2.74 10.78 -2.66
C TRP A 100 4.11 11.28 -3.13
N ASP A 101 4.90 10.44 -3.79
CA ASP A 101 6.19 10.82 -4.36
C ASP A 101 6.08 11.18 -5.86
N GLU A 102 4.86 11.20 -6.42
CA GLU A 102 4.59 11.38 -7.85
C GLU A 102 3.57 12.49 -8.12
N PRO A 103 3.66 13.17 -9.29
CA PRO A 103 2.67 14.14 -9.70
C PRO A 103 1.33 13.46 -10.01
N GLU A 104 0.23 14.16 -9.75
CA GLU A 104 -1.13 13.64 -9.91
C GLU A 104 -1.44 13.06 -11.29
N SER A 105 -0.92 13.67 -12.34
CA SER A 105 -1.06 13.18 -13.72
C SER A 105 -0.50 11.76 -13.89
N ALA A 106 0.70 11.49 -13.36
CA ALA A 106 1.31 10.16 -13.46
C ALA A 106 0.51 9.09 -12.68
N ARG A 107 -0.15 9.49 -11.59
CA ARG A 107 -1.01 8.62 -10.79
C ARG A 107 -2.29 8.27 -11.55
N LEU A 108 -2.92 9.28 -12.16
CA LEU A 108 -4.11 9.11 -12.99
C LEU A 108 -3.80 8.26 -14.23
N ASP A 109 -2.70 8.53 -14.93
CA ASP A 109 -2.27 7.76 -16.10
C ASP A 109 -2.10 6.28 -15.78
N ARG A 110 -1.51 5.96 -14.61
CA ARG A 110 -1.38 4.58 -14.13
C ARG A 110 -2.73 3.95 -13.84
N ALA A 111 -3.63 4.67 -13.19
CA ALA A 111 -4.97 4.16 -12.87
C ALA A 111 -5.75 3.84 -14.17
N LEU A 112 -5.72 4.74 -15.15
CA LEU A 112 -6.36 4.55 -16.44
C LEU A 112 -5.70 3.44 -17.27
N ALA A 113 -4.37 3.33 -17.25
CA ALA A 113 -3.66 2.23 -17.91
C ALA A 113 -4.04 0.87 -17.30
N ALA A 114 -4.02 0.76 -15.97
CA ALA A 114 -4.44 -0.45 -15.29
C ALA A 114 -5.89 -0.82 -15.62
N LEU A 115 -6.80 0.17 -15.70
CA LEU A 115 -8.19 -0.08 -16.08
C LEU A 115 -8.31 -0.61 -17.52
N ARG A 116 -7.59 -0.02 -18.48
CA ARG A 116 -7.53 -0.53 -19.87
C ARG A 116 -7.04 -1.98 -19.92
N ASP A 117 -5.96 -2.29 -19.20
CA ASP A 117 -5.41 -3.65 -19.16
C ASP A 117 -6.42 -4.63 -18.54
N LEU A 118 -7.13 -4.21 -17.50
CA LEU A 118 -8.16 -5.00 -16.83
C LEU A 118 -9.39 -5.28 -17.69
N ASP A 119 -9.80 -4.30 -18.51
CA ASP A 119 -10.93 -4.45 -19.45
C ASP A 119 -10.57 -5.33 -20.65
N ALA A 120 -9.28 -5.52 -20.91
CA ALA A 120 -8.75 -6.41 -21.95
C ALA A 120 -8.53 -7.87 -21.47
N LEU A 121 -8.73 -8.18 -20.18
CA LEU A 121 -8.60 -9.53 -19.59
C LEU A 121 -9.84 -10.40 -19.76
#